data_AF-A0A840UZ05-F1
#
_entry.id   AF-A0A840UZ05-F1
#
_cell.length_a   1.000
_cell.length_b   1.000
_cell.length_c   1.000
_cell.angle_alpha   90.00
_cell.angle_beta   90.00
_cell.angle_gamma   90.00
#
_symmetry.space_group_name_H-M   'P 1'
#
loop_
_entity.id
_entity.type
_entity.pdbx_description
1 polymer ?
#
loop_
_entity_poly.entity_id
_entity_poly.type
_entity_poly.pdbx_seq_one_letter_code
_entity_poly.pdbx_strand_id
1 'polypeptide(L)'
;MKRTLFALATLGGLTPVAHAVTVSANIVGYAGASGTLDSSDLAGLVPASNWNQIEHTGNDISVSNLVDSTGAPTALSVSWVSIGPWYMDIGTSNDQRLFNGYLDNFDEPRTITFSGFEAGTTYQIYLYIDGDNGTHTRHGEYTLGGVTTTVVDAPGNFSGSYEVVAAGTTGEGNATVFTVSGATSYDLVFHGDLADDLPRAPLNAFQIVSVPEPSGGVLALLSFAGFLHRRRK
;
A
#
# COMPACT_ATOMS: atom_id res chain seq x y z
N MET A 1 -7.19 21.31 -63.74
CA MET A 1 -6.95 21.50 -62.29
C MET A 1 -7.83 20.53 -61.52
N LYS A 2 -7.29 19.37 -61.11
CA LYS A 2 -8.02 18.36 -60.30
C LYS A 2 -7.51 18.49 -58.86
N ARG A 3 -8.37 18.92 -57.94
CA ARG A 3 -8.08 19.00 -56.50
C ARG A 3 -8.46 17.67 -55.88
N THR A 4 -7.47 16.86 -55.54
CA THR A 4 -7.65 15.62 -54.78
C THR A 4 -7.76 15.98 -53.31
N LEU A 5 -8.95 15.83 -52.72
CA LEU A 5 -9.16 15.92 -51.27
C LEU A 5 -8.58 14.66 -50.61
N PHE A 6 -7.60 14.83 -49.72
CA PHE A 6 -7.20 13.80 -48.77
C PHE A 6 -8.13 13.88 -47.55
N ALA A 7 -8.99 12.88 -47.38
CA ALA A 7 -9.71 12.68 -46.14
C ALA A 7 -8.75 12.03 -45.13
N LEU A 8 -8.42 12.76 -44.07
CA LEU A 8 -7.67 12.23 -42.93
C LEU A 8 -8.66 11.51 -42.02
N ALA A 9 -8.70 10.18 -42.07
CA ALA A 9 -9.46 9.38 -41.12
C ALA A 9 -8.78 9.44 -39.74
N THR A 10 -9.35 10.20 -38.81
CA THR A 10 -9.00 10.13 -37.39
C THR A 10 -9.63 8.87 -36.80
N LEU A 11 -8.88 7.76 -36.80
CA LEU A 11 -9.18 6.62 -35.94
C LEU A 11 -8.93 7.07 -34.49
N GLY A 12 -10.00 7.41 -33.77
CA GLY A 12 -9.98 7.56 -32.32
C GLY A 12 -9.87 6.18 -31.68
N GLY A 13 -8.65 5.66 -31.56
CA GLY A 13 -8.37 4.48 -30.76
C GLY A 13 -8.55 4.83 -29.28
N LEU A 14 -9.61 4.34 -28.66
CA LEU A 14 -9.73 4.26 -27.20
C LEU A 14 -8.63 3.30 -26.73
N THR A 15 -7.46 3.82 -26.39
CA THR A 15 -6.48 3.05 -25.63
C THR A 15 -7.05 2.87 -24.22
N PRO A 16 -7.30 1.63 -23.75
CA PRO A 16 -7.70 1.44 -22.38
C PRO A 16 -6.61 2.02 -21.47
N VAL A 17 -6.99 2.97 -20.62
CA VAL A 17 -6.13 3.40 -19.53
C VAL A 17 -6.07 2.20 -18.59
N ALA A 18 -4.90 1.57 -18.47
CA ALA A 18 -4.69 0.53 -17.48
C ALA A 18 -4.99 1.13 -16.10
N HIS A 19 -6.04 0.64 -15.44
CA HIS A 19 -6.35 1.04 -14.08
C HIS A 19 -5.36 0.36 -13.14
N ALA A 20 -4.86 1.09 -12.15
CA ALA A 20 -4.05 0.51 -11.08
C ALA A 20 -4.88 -0.54 -10.33
N VAL A 21 -4.36 -1.75 -10.16
CA VAL A 21 -4.97 -2.77 -9.32
C VAL A 21 -4.53 -2.50 -7.89
N THR A 22 -5.50 -2.41 -6.98
CA THR A 22 -5.25 -2.18 -5.54
C THR A 22 -5.64 -3.41 -4.76
N VAL A 23 -4.69 -4.03 -4.09
CA VAL A 23 -4.92 -5.09 -3.10
C VAL A 23 -4.69 -4.49 -1.72
N SER A 24 -5.67 -4.60 -0.84
CA SER A 24 -5.64 -3.96 0.49
C SER A 24 -5.88 -4.98 1.58
N ALA A 25 -5.18 -4.88 2.70
CA ALA A 25 -5.37 -5.76 3.84
C ALA A 25 -5.40 -4.99 5.15
N ASN A 26 -6.37 -5.35 5.98
CA ASN A 26 -6.63 -4.77 7.28
C ASN A 26 -6.26 -5.77 8.37
N ILE A 27 -5.44 -5.38 9.33
CA ILE A 27 -5.06 -6.21 10.46
C ILE A 27 -6.08 -5.95 11.55
N VAL A 28 -7.09 -6.81 11.63
CA VAL A 28 -8.31 -6.55 12.42
C VAL A 28 -8.05 -6.59 13.93
N GLY A 29 -6.98 -7.25 14.33
CA GLY A 29 -6.75 -7.58 15.72
C GLY A 29 -7.01 -9.06 15.98
N TYR A 30 -7.66 -9.37 17.10
CA TYR A 30 -8.16 -10.70 17.44
C TYR A 30 -9.54 -10.96 16.82
N ALA A 31 -9.91 -12.24 16.69
CA ALA A 31 -11.23 -12.63 16.18
C ALA A 31 -12.36 -11.96 16.99
N GLY A 32 -13.25 -11.24 16.31
CA GLY A 32 -14.35 -10.49 16.92
C GLY A 32 -14.02 -9.07 17.40
N ALA A 33 -12.80 -8.58 17.17
CA ALA A 33 -12.46 -7.17 17.38
C ALA A 33 -13.26 -6.26 16.42
N SER A 34 -13.71 -5.10 16.92
CA SER A 34 -14.43 -4.13 16.10
C SER A 34 -13.43 -3.40 15.20
N GLY A 35 -13.27 -3.85 13.96
CA GLY A 35 -12.35 -3.21 13.00
C GLY A 35 -12.54 -3.67 11.56
N THR A 36 -13.48 -4.60 11.32
CA THR A 36 -13.72 -5.12 9.98
C THR A 36 -14.39 -4.10 9.08
N LEU A 37 -14.04 -4.17 7.80
CA LEU A 37 -14.70 -3.43 6.72
C LEU A 37 -15.56 -4.39 5.90
N ASP A 38 -16.76 -3.94 5.55
CA ASP A 38 -17.61 -4.66 4.60
C ASP A 38 -17.02 -4.57 3.19
N SER A 39 -17.44 -5.46 2.28
CA SER A 39 -16.91 -5.51 0.92
C SER A 39 -17.08 -4.19 0.14
N SER A 40 -18.11 -3.40 0.47
CA SER A 40 -18.38 -2.09 -0.16
C SER A 40 -17.76 -0.90 0.57
N ASP A 41 -17.20 -1.11 1.77
CA ASP A 41 -16.60 -0.02 2.54
C ASP A 41 -15.34 0.47 1.81
N LEU A 42 -15.31 1.79 1.54
CA LEU A 42 -14.14 2.47 1.00
C LEU A 42 -13.30 3.02 2.13
N ALA A 43 -11.99 2.74 2.11
CA ALA A 43 -11.01 3.23 3.06
C ALA A 43 -9.61 3.35 2.42
N GLY A 44 -8.71 4.04 3.11
CA GLY A 44 -7.29 4.15 2.78
C GLY A 44 -6.90 5.42 2.01
N LEU A 45 -5.59 5.72 2.02
CA LEU A 45 -4.92 6.74 1.20
C LEU A 45 -5.22 6.60 -0.30
N VAL A 46 -5.36 5.36 -0.77
CA VAL A 46 -5.93 5.04 -2.08
C VAL A 46 -7.29 4.40 -1.84
N PRO A 47 -8.40 5.17 -1.87
CA PRO A 47 -9.72 4.64 -1.51
C PRO A 47 -10.05 3.36 -2.28
N ALA A 48 -10.20 2.25 -1.55
CA ALA A 48 -10.45 0.94 -2.11
C ALA A 48 -11.51 0.18 -1.30
N SER A 49 -12.31 -0.62 -2.02
CA SER A 49 -13.25 -1.60 -1.49
C SER A 49 -12.58 -2.97 -1.33
N ASN A 50 -13.33 -3.96 -0.82
CA ASN A 50 -12.89 -5.36 -0.72
C ASN A 50 -11.58 -5.54 0.08
N TRP A 51 -11.44 -4.85 1.21
CA TRP A 51 -10.30 -5.04 2.10
C TRP A 51 -10.23 -6.48 2.63
N ASN A 52 -9.07 -7.12 2.47
CA ASN A 52 -8.80 -8.43 3.03
C ASN A 52 -8.69 -8.29 4.56
N GLN A 53 -9.66 -8.83 5.28
CA GLN A 53 -9.69 -8.79 6.74
C GLN A 53 -8.80 -9.91 7.29
N ILE A 54 -7.66 -9.56 7.89
CA ILE A 54 -6.75 -10.53 8.48
C ILE A 54 -6.95 -10.55 9.99
N GLU A 55 -7.72 -11.53 10.44
CA GLU A 55 -7.85 -11.87 11.85
C GLU A 55 -6.70 -12.76 12.28
N HIS A 56 -6.12 -12.50 13.45
CA HIS A 56 -5.09 -13.38 13.98
C HIS A 56 -5.67 -14.62 14.63
N THR A 57 -5.22 -15.78 14.15
CA THR A 57 -5.56 -17.10 14.67
C THR A 57 -4.29 -17.90 14.98
N GLY A 58 -3.43 -17.34 15.83
CA GLY A 58 -2.18 -17.96 16.27
C GLY A 58 -0.95 -17.14 15.93
N ASN A 59 0.22 -17.76 16.06
CA ASN A 59 1.50 -17.08 15.87
C ASN A 59 1.92 -17.05 14.39
N ASP A 60 1.64 -18.09 13.61
CA ASP A 60 2.00 -18.12 12.19
C ASP A 60 0.78 -17.70 11.36
N ILE A 61 0.88 -16.55 10.68
CA ILE A 61 -0.17 -16.04 9.81
C ILE A 61 0.27 -16.19 8.36
N SER A 62 -0.60 -16.77 7.54
CA SER A 62 -0.42 -16.82 6.09
C SER A 62 -1.76 -16.68 5.40
N VAL A 63 -1.88 -15.68 4.54
CA VAL A 63 -3.07 -15.41 3.73
C VAL A 63 -2.65 -15.43 2.27
N SER A 64 -3.28 -16.32 1.50
CA SER A 64 -2.99 -16.49 0.07
C SER A 64 -4.15 -16.00 -0.78
N ASN A 65 -3.83 -15.62 -2.02
CA ASN A 65 -4.79 -15.15 -3.01
C ASN A 65 -5.64 -13.96 -2.52
N LEU A 66 -4.96 -12.94 -1.99
CA LEU A 66 -5.61 -11.71 -1.56
C LEU A 66 -6.49 -11.16 -2.69
N VAL A 67 -7.69 -10.67 -2.34
CA VAL A 67 -8.60 -10.06 -3.31
C VAL A 67 -8.21 -8.62 -3.60
N ASP A 68 -8.41 -8.20 -4.85
CA ASP A 68 -8.25 -6.80 -5.25
C ASP A 68 -9.51 -5.96 -4.98
N SER A 69 -9.42 -4.67 -5.28
CA SER A 69 -10.49 -3.70 -5.10
C SER A 69 -11.76 -4.03 -5.90
N THR A 70 -11.69 -4.88 -6.93
CA THR A 70 -12.85 -5.38 -7.69
C THR A 70 -13.49 -6.62 -7.07
N GLY A 71 -12.86 -7.21 -6.07
CA GLY A 71 -13.26 -8.47 -5.42
C GLY A 71 -12.72 -9.71 -6.12
N ALA A 72 -11.82 -9.55 -7.09
CA ALA A 72 -11.21 -10.67 -7.80
C ALA A 72 -9.98 -11.19 -7.02
N PRO A 73 -9.79 -12.51 -6.91
CA PRO A 73 -8.58 -13.06 -6.29
C PRO A 73 -7.34 -12.75 -7.14
N THR A 74 -6.23 -12.44 -6.48
CA THR A 74 -4.94 -12.19 -7.13
C THR A 74 -3.94 -13.31 -6.81
N ALA A 75 -2.72 -13.22 -7.34
CA ALA A 75 -1.62 -14.07 -6.90
C ALA A 75 -0.95 -13.57 -5.60
N LEU A 76 -1.26 -12.35 -5.16
CA LEU A 76 -0.62 -11.75 -3.99
C LEU A 76 -0.97 -12.53 -2.72
N SER A 77 0.05 -12.78 -1.92
CA SER A 77 -0.04 -13.48 -0.65
C SER A 77 0.84 -12.78 0.39
N VAL A 78 0.50 -12.92 1.66
CA VAL A 78 1.22 -12.32 2.78
C VAL A 78 1.41 -13.33 3.90
N SER A 79 2.57 -13.30 4.56
CA SER A 79 2.84 -14.13 5.72
C SER A 79 3.79 -13.48 6.71
N TRP A 80 3.60 -13.78 8.00
CA TRP A 80 4.48 -13.35 9.08
C TRP A 80 4.33 -14.26 10.30
N VAL A 81 5.29 -14.14 11.22
CA VAL A 81 5.18 -14.71 12.57
C VAL A 81 4.86 -13.58 13.53
N SER A 82 3.73 -13.65 14.21
CA SER A 82 3.21 -12.63 15.11
C SER A 82 3.50 -12.94 16.59
N ILE A 83 3.66 -11.85 17.37
CA ILE A 83 3.43 -11.81 18.81
C ILE A 83 2.35 -10.76 19.07
N GLY A 84 1.12 -11.14 18.84
CA GLY A 84 -0.01 -10.24 18.73
C GLY A 84 -1.14 -10.95 18.01
N PRO A 85 -2.37 -10.48 18.17
CA PRO A 85 -2.70 -9.14 17.72
C PRO A 85 -3.05 -8.19 18.87
N TRP A 86 -2.98 -6.89 18.59
CA TRP A 86 -3.39 -5.83 19.51
C TRP A 86 -4.53 -5.01 18.95
N TYR A 87 -5.13 -4.19 19.81
CA TYR A 87 -6.37 -3.49 19.51
C TYR A 87 -6.52 -2.20 20.35
N MET A 88 -7.08 -1.13 19.75
CA MET A 88 -7.19 0.20 20.37
C MET A 88 -8.59 0.85 20.41
N ASP A 89 -9.59 0.30 19.72
CA ASP A 89 -10.95 0.90 19.59
C ASP A 89 -10.94 2.41 19.20
N ILE A 90 -10.24 2.75 18.12
CA ILE A 90 -10.05 4.14 17.67
C ILE A 90 -11.36 4.74 17.16
N GLY A 91 -12.17 3.97 16.43
CA GLY A 91 -13.46 4.45 15.96
C GLY A 91 -14.15 3.57 14.94
N THR A 92 -15.24 4.11 14.37
CA THR A 92 -16.17 3.36 13.52
C THR A 92 -16.24 3.86 12.08
N SER A 93 -15.60 5.00 11.75
CA SER A 93 -15.45 5.38 10.35
C SER A 93 -14.60 4.33 9.62
N ASN A 94 -14.75 4.23 8.30
CA ASN A 94 -14.04 3.20 7.54
C ASN A 94 -12.52 3.34 7.68
N ASP A 95 -11.99 4.57 7.63
CA ASP A 95 -10.56 4.81 7.82
C ASP A 95 -10.13 4.56 9.27
N GLN A 96 -10.93 4.93 10.28
CA GLN A 96 -10.59 4.65 11.68
C GLN A 96 -10.57 3.15 11.97
N ARG A 97 -11.45 2.37 11.35
CA ARG A 97 -11.47 0.91 11.50
C ARG A 97 -10.17 0.25 11.02
N LEU A 98 -9.46 0.85 10.06
CA LEU A 98 -8.14 0.39 9.62
C LEU A 98 -7.06 0.50 10.69
N PHE A 99 -7.25 1.36 11.70
CA PHE A 99 -6.28 1.54 12.79
C PHE A 99 -6.68 0.81 14.07
N ASN A 100 -7.88 0.21 14.12
CA ASN A 100 -8.38 -0.42 15.34
C ASN A 100 -7.54 -1.63 15.77
N GLY A 101 -7.01 -2.41 14.82
CA GLY A 101 -6.10 -3.52 15.09
C GLY A 101 -4.69 -3.23 14.59
N TYR A 102 -3.69 -3.87 15.19
CA TYR A 102 -2.29 -3.73 14.75
C TYR A 102 -1.39 -4.90 15.15
N LEU A 103 -0.29 -5.04 14.43
CA LEU A 103 0.89 -5.81 14.80
C LEU A 103 1.81 -4.95 15.66
N ASP A 104 2.40 -5.54 16.70
CA ASP A 104 3.48 -4.92 17.46
C ASP A 104 4.74 -5.79 17.33
N ASN A 105 5.90 -5.15 17.36
CA ASN A 105 7.20 -5.78 17.27
C ASN A 105 7.78 -6.14 18.65
N PHE A 106 7.28 -5.53 19.74
CA PHE A 106 7.78 -5.74 21.11
C PHE A 106 9.29 -5.62 21.24
N ASP A 107 9.88 -4.55 20.69
CA ASP A 107 11.32 -4.26 20.73
C ASP A 107 12.21 -5.23 19.93
N GLU A 108 11.64 -6.22 19.23
CA GLU A 108 12.39 -7.11 18.33
C GLU A 108 12.04 -6.84 16.86
N PRO A 109 12.98 -7.01 15.92
CA PRO A 109 12.66 -6.98 14.51
C PRO A 109 11.66 -8.05 14.09
N ARG A 110 10.67 -7.64 13.30
CA ARG A 110 9.67 -8.49 12.68
C ARG A 110 9.72 -8.36 11.17
N THR A 111 9.29 -9.42 10.49
CA THR A 111 9.23 -9.45 9.03
C THR A 111 7.86 -9.87 8.55
N ILE A 112 7.29 -9.10 7.63
CA ILE A 112 6.18 -9.51 6.78
C ILE A 112 6.73 -9.81 5.40
N THR A 113 6.48 -11.02 4.92
CA THR A 113 6.81 -11.41 3.54
C THR A 113 5.58 -11.24 2.67
N PHE A 114 5.69 -10.38 1.68
CA PHE A 114 4.75 -10.25 0.58
C PHE A 114 5.27 -11.06 -0.61
N SER A 115 4.41 -11.83 -1.26
CA SER A 115 4.77 -12.66 -2.42
C SER A 115 3.69 -12.65 -3.49
N GLY A 116 4.02 -13.11 -4.69
CA GLY A 116 3.09 -13.18 -5.82
C GLY A 116 2.99 -11.89 -6.64
N PHE A 117 3.97 -10.98 -6.52
CA PHE A 117 4.06 -9.81 -7.38
C PHE A 117 4.37 -10.22 -8.82
N GLU A 118 3.79 -9.52 -9.78
CA GLU A 118 4.14 -9.67 -11.18
C GLU A 118 5.57 -9.14 -11.43
N ALA A 119 6.44 -10.00 -11.94
CA ALA A 119 7.80 -9.63 -12.27
C ALA A 119 7.84 -8.49 -13.30
N GLY A 120 8.75 -7.54 -13.09
CA GLY A 120 8.89 -6.36 -13.95
C GLY A 120 7.86 -5.25 -13.70
N THR A 121 6.84 -5.47 -12.88
CA THR A 121 5.88 -4.42 -12.50
C THR A 121 6.40 -3.59 -11.32
N THR A 122 6.03 -2.31 -11.31
CA THR A 122 6.30 -1.40 -10.18
C THR A 122 5.06 -1.29 -9.31
N TYR A 123 5.24 -1.30 -7.99
CA TYR A 123 4.17 -1.19 -7.02
C TYR A 123 4.47 -0.09 -6.01
N GLN A 124 3.43 0.61 -5.58
CA GLN A 124 3.45 1.40 -4.35
C GLN A 124 2.85 0.58 -3.21
N ILE A 125 3.55 0.53 -2.08
CA ILE A 125 3.12 -0.17 -0.88
C ILE A 125 2.91 0.87 0.21
N TYR A 126 1.65 1.06 0.59
CA TYR A 126 1.19 1.97 1.63
C TYR A 126 1.13 1.20 2.94
N LEU A 127 1.73 1.74 3.99
CA LEU A 127 1.65 1.22 5.35
C LEU A 127 0.88 2.22 6.22
N TYR A 128 0.01 1.72 7.10
CA TYR A 128 -0.73 2.50 8.09
C TYR A 128 -0.25 2.16 9.48
N ILE A 129 0.03 3.19 10.28
CA ILE A 129 0.83 3.12 11.49
C ILE A 129 0.15 3.95 12.56
N ASP A 130 -0.27 3.28 13.63
CA ASP A 130 -0.72 3.84 14.90
C ASP A 130 -0.70 2.70 15.94
N GLY A 131 -0.12 2.92 17.10
CA GLY A 131 -0.05 1.93 18.18
C GLY A 131 -0.56 2.50 19.50
N ASP A 132 -0.76 1.62 20.49
CA ASP A 132 -1.22 2.07 21.81
C ASP A 132 -0.10 2.82 22.54
N ASN A 133 0.08 4.10 22.23
CA ASN A 133 1.21 4.92 22.65
C ASN A 133 0.99 5.56 24.02
N GLY A 134 -0.27 5.66 24.47
CA GLY A 134 -0.65 6.42 25.65
C GLY A 134 -0.17 7.88 25.55
N THR A 135 0.84 8.22 26.35
CA THR A 135 1.46 9.57 26.35
C THR A 135 2.85 9.61 25.74
N HIS A 136 3.35 8.51 25.18
CA HIS A 136 4.69 8.40 24.63
C HIS A 136 4.68 8.72 23.14
N THR A 137 5.78 9.26 22.65
CA THR A 137 6.09 9.23 21.22
C THR A 137 6.79 7.92 20.94
N ARG A 138 6.44 7.24 19.84
CA ARG A 138 7.11 6.01 19.41
C ARG A 138 7.73 6.18 18.04
N HIS A 139 8.90 5.60 17.86
CA HIS A 139 9.65 5.67 16.62
C HIS A 139 9.65 4.30 15.96
N GLY A 140 8.82 4.10 14.93
CA GLY A 140 8.81 2.86 14.15
C GLY A 140 9.68 2.96 12.92
N GLU A 141 10.63 2.05 12.75
CA GLU A 141 11.44 1.92 11.53
C GLU A 141 10.89 0.82 10.63
N TYR A 142 10.63 1.16 9.37
CA TYR A 142 10.07 0.26 8.36
C TYR A 142 11.03 0.19 7.18
N THR A 143 11.50 -1.00 6.84
CA THR A 143 12.44 -1.24 5.76
C THR A 143 11.82 -2.14 4.70
N LEU A 144 11.74 -1.64 3.47
CA LEU A 144 11.16 -2.36 2.34
C LEU A 144 11.91 -2.00 1.06
N GLY A 145 12.28 -3.01 0.26
CA GLY A 145 13.06 -2.81 -0.97
C GLY A 145 14.44 -2.17 -0.74
N GLY A 146 15.00 -2.30 0.47
CA GLY A 146 16.27 -1.68 0.87
C GLY A 146 16.17 -0.20 1.25
N VAL A 147 14.97 0.37 1.33
CA VAL A 147 14.73 1.73 1.82
C VAL A 147 14.15 1.65 3.22
N THR A 148 14.72 2.39 4.16
CA THR A 148 14.25 2.49 5.55
C THR A 148 13.59 3.85 5.78
N THR A 149 12.43 3.85 6.41
CA THR A 149 11.68 5.05 6.80
C THR A 149 11.37 4.97 8.29
N THR A 150 11.61 6.05 9.01
CA THR A 150 11.27 6.17 10.43
C THR A 150 9.99 7.00 10.56
N VAL A 151 8.91 6.40 11.02
CA VAL A 151 7.65 7.08 11.31
C VAL A 151 7.58 7.35 12.80
N VAL A 152 7.50 8.63 13.15
CA VAL A 152 7.32 9.11 14.51
C VAL A 152 5.82 9.15 14.78
N ASP A 153 5.36 8.17 15.55
CA ASP A 153 3.97 8.02 15.97
C ASP A 153 3.79 8.79 17.29
N ALA A 154 3.19 9.97 17.18
CA ALA A 154 3.05 10.90 18.30
C ALA A 154 1.93 10.47 19.28
N PRO A 155 1.88 11.04 20.50
CA PRO A 155 0.77 10.77 21.40
C PRO A 155 -0.59 11.15 20.80
N GLY A 156 -1.51 10.19 20.80
CA GLY A 156 -2.87 10.35 20.30
C GLY A 156 -3.14 9.48 19.09
N ASN A 157 -4.37 8.97 18.98
CA ASN A 157 -4.73 8.02 17.96
C ASN A 157 -5.17 8.71 16.66
N PHE A 158 -5.18 7.95 15.56
CA PHE A 158 -5.66 8.37 14.26
C PHE A 158 -7.05 9.00 14.35
N SER A 159 -7.15 10.25 13.90
CA SER A 159 -8.36 11.07 14.00
C SER A 159 -9.18 11.16 12.71
N GLY A 160 -8.78 10.41 11.66
CA GLY A 160 -9.43 10.45 10.34
C GLY A 160 -8.66 11.20 9.26
N SER A 161 -7.46 11.70 9.55
CA SER A 161 -6.61 12.39 8.57
C SER A 161 -5.25 11.72 8.44
N TYR A 162 -4.85 11.43 7.21
CA TYR A 162 -3.56 10.80 6.93
C TYR A 162 -2.42 11.81 6.91
N GLU A 163 -1.34 11.46 7.58
CA GLU A 163 -0.07 12.20 7.57
C GLU A 163 1.03 11.27 7.07
N VAL A 164 1.49 11.53 5.84
CA VAL A 164 2.39 10.63 5.13
C VAL A 164 3.83 11.05 5.31
N VAL A 165 4.63 10.15 5.87
CA VAL A 165 6.09 10.27 5.93
C VAL A 165 6.69 9.74 4.63
N ALA A 166 7.48 10.58 3.95
CA ALA A 166 8.14 10.21 2.70
C ALA A 166 9.13 9.05 2.93
N ALA A 167 9.15 8.07 2.02
CA ALA A 167 10.05 6.94 2.15
C ALA A 167 11.53 7.37 2.16
N GLY A 168 12.33 6.74 3.02
CA GLY A 168 13.75 7.10 3.18
C GLY A 168 14.01 8.26 4.13
N THR A 169 12.99 8.73 4.86
CA THR A 169 13.09 9.89 5.75
C THR A 169 12.59 9.57 7.17
N THR A 170 12.76 10.53 8.07
CA THR A 170 12.18 10.51 9.42
C THR A 170 11.16 11.64 9.52
N GLY A 171 9.98 11.35 10.04
CA GLY A 171 8.95 12.37 10.25
C GLY A 171 7.80 11.88 11.10
N GLU A 172 7.03 12.81 11.64
CA GLU A 172 5.77 12.52 12.33
C GLU A 172 4.68 12.18 11.31
N GLY A 173 3.89 11.16 11.62
CA GLY A 173 2.75 10.78 10.79
C GLY A 173 2.18 9.40 11.13
N ASN A 174 1.21 8.98 10.35
CA ASN A 174 0.45 7.73 10.54
C ASN A 174 0.44 6.84 9.28
N ALA A 175 1.25 7.19 8.29
CA ALA A 175 1.41 6.40 7.09
C ALA A 175 2.77 6.63 6.42
N THR A 176 3.19 5.66 5.62
CA THR A 176 4.31 5.82 4.69
C THR A 176 4.07 5.02 3.42
N VAL A 177 4.75 5.42 2.33
CA VAL A 177 4.57 4.82 1.00
C VAL A 177 5.91 4.45 0.40
N PHE A 178 6.14 3.15 0.23
CA PHE A 178 7.32 2.62 -0.45
C PHE A 178 7.03 2.38 -1.92
N THR A 179 8.04 2.48 -2.77
CA THR A 179 7.98 2.01 -4.16
C THR A 179 8.94 0.84 -4.33
N VAL A 180 8.44 -0.26 -4.87
CA VAL A 180 9.21 -1.47 -5.15
C VAL A 180 8.99 -1.90 -6.61
N SER A 181 10.01 -2.53 -7.22
CA SER A 181 9.90 -2.99 -8.61
C SER A 181 10.76 -4.22 -8.89
N GLY A 182 10.32 -5.02 -9.87
CA GLY A 182 11.14 -6.05 -10.50
C GLY A 182 11.23 -7.41 -9.81
N ALA A 183 10.81 -7.56 -8.54
CA ALA A 183 10.83 -8.83 -7.82
C ALA A 183 9.42 -9.42 -7.66
N THR A 184 9.35 -10.73 -7.42
CA THR A 184 8.10 -11.45 -7.18
C THR A 184 7.75 -11.56 -5.68
N SER A 185 8.66 -11.13 -4.81
CA SER A 185 8.55 -11.19 -3.36
C SER A 185 9.31 -10.02 -2.74
N TYR A 186 8.79 -9.48 -1.65
CA TYR A 186 9.44 -8.46 -0.84
C TYR A 186 9.23 -8.73 0.64
N ASP A 187 10.26 -8.48 1.43
CA ASP A 187 10.17 -8.49 2.88
C ASP A 187 10.08 -7.05 3.39
N LEU A 188 9.05 -6.77 4.18
CA LEU A 188 8.98 -5.60 5.04
C LEU A 188 9.53 -5.99 6.40
N VAL A 189 10.67 -5.42 6.77
CA VAL A 189 11.26 -5.55 8.09
C VAL A 189 10.88 -4.33 8.91
N PHE A 190 10.39 -4.51 10.13
CA PHE A 190 10.03 -3.41 11.00
C PHE A 190 10.43 -3.65 12.44
N HIS A 191 10.87 -2.59 13.11
CA HIS A 191 11.23 -2.57 14.53
C HIS A 191 11.12 -1.15 15.08
N GLY A 192 10.93 -1.00 16.39
CA GLY A 192 11.10 0.30 17.02
C GLY A 192 12.56 0.76 16.97
N ASP A 193 12.78 2.07 16.94
CA ASP A 193 14.11 2.67 17.05
C ASP A 193 14.71 2.33 18.41
N LEU A 194 15.76 1.51 18.42
CA LEU A 194 16.40 1.02 19.65
C LEU A 194 17.07 2.13 20.48
N ALA A 195 17.13 3.35 19.98
CA ALA A 195 17.54 4.53 20.75
C ALA A 195 16.41 5.12 21.62
N ASP A 196 15.15 4.70 21.42
CA ASP A 196 13.98 5.03 22.23
C ASP A 196 13.90 4.13 23.48
N ASP A 197 13.28 4.64 24.54
CA ASP A 197 13.13 3.98 25.83
C ASP A 197 12.05 2.86 25.76
N LEU A 198 11.15 2.93 24.77
CA LEU A 198 10.04 2.00 24.54
C LEU A 198 9.83 1.71 23.03
N PRO A 199 10.78 1.02 22.36
CA PRO A 199 10.80 0.93 20.90
C PRO A 199 9.70 0.06 20.29
N ARG A 200 8.60 0.68 19.84
CA ARG A 200 7.57 0.00 19.04
C ARG A 200 7.47 0.50 17.59
N ALA A 201 7.08 -0.42 16.72
CA ALA A 201 6.74 -0.19 15.33
C ALA A 201 5.38 -0.88 15.03
N PRO A 202 4.26 -0.17 15.27
CA PRO A 202 2.93 -0.73 15.01
C PRO A 202 2.60 -0.76 13.51
N LEU A 203 1.95 -1.81 13.05
CA LEU A 203 1.40 -1.85 11.68
C LEU A 203 -0.07 -2.27 11.71
N ASN A 204 -0.95 -1.42 11.20
CA ASN A 204 -2.40 -1.62 11.29
C ASN A 204 -2.99 -2.17 9.99
N ALA A 205 -2.47 -1.72 8.86
CA ALA A 205 -2.99 -2.07 7.55
C ALA A 205 -1.95 -1.83 6.46
N PHE A 206 -2.22 -2.32 5.26
CA PHE A 206 -1.44 -1.98 4.08
C PHE A 206 -2.24 -2.01 2.78
N GLN A 207 -1.76 -1.27 1.77
CA GLN A 207 -2.23 -1.39 0.38
C GLN A 207 -1.06 -1.63 -0.56
N ILE A 208 -1.26 -2.49 -1.54
CA ILE A 208 -0.35 -2.75 -2.66
C ILE A 208 -1.05 -2.24 -3.91
N VAL A 209 -0.49 -1.23 -4.55
CA VAL A 209 -1.07 -0.56 -5.70
C VAL A 209 -0.12 -0.70 -6.87
N SER A 210 -0.55 -1.37 -7.94
CA SER A 210 0.26 -1.44 -9.16
C SER A 210 0.38 -0.04 -9.77
N VAL A 211 1.57 0.31 -10.23
CA VAL A 211 1.81 1.56 -10.95
C VAL A 211 1.74 1.22 -12.43
N PRO A 212 0.70 1.67 -13.16
CA PRO A 212 0.61 1.40 -14.59
C PRO A 212 1.83 1.98 -15.30
N GLU A 213 2.52 1.17 -16.10
CA GLU A 213 3.52 1.71 -16.99
C GLU A 213 2.84 2.71 -17.94
N PRO A 214 3.48 3.85 -18.27
CA PRO A 214 2.95 4.74 -19.29
C PRO A 214 2.80 3.93 -20.57
N SER A 215 1.54 3.67 -20.96
CA SER A 215 1.22 2.77 -22.06
C SER A 215 2.10 3.07 -23.27
N GLY A 216 2.83 2.06 -23.76
CA GLY A 216 3.75 2.21 -24.90
C GLY A 216 3.09 2.82 -26.14
N GLY A 217 1.76 2.80 -26.23
CA GLY A 217 0.97 3.50 -27.26
C GLY A 217 1.12 5.03 -27.24
N VAL A 218 1.20 5.67 -26.07
CA VAL A 218 1.42 7.13 -25.97
C VAL A 218 2.85 7.49 -26.40
N LEU A 219 3.84 6.69 -25.98
CA LEU A 219 5.22 6.83 -26.45
C LEU A 219 5.36 6.59 -27.95
N ALA A 220 4.66 5.60 -28.51
CA ALA A 220 4.67 5.32 -29.95
C ALA A 220 4.02 6.44 -30.76
N LEU A 221 2.90 7.01 -30.30
CA LEU A 221 2.23 8.15 -30.93
C LEU A 221 3.09 9.42 -30.90
N LEU A 222 3.74 9.71 -29.76
CA LEU A 222 4.69 10.82 -29.64
C LEU A 222 5.92 10.62 -30.55
N SER A 223 6.42 9.39 -30.63
CA SER A 223 7.53 9.02 -31.52
C SER A 223 7.16 9.18 -32.99
N PHE A 224 5.94 8.77 -33.37
CA PHE A 224 5.41 8.97 -34.72
C PHE A 224 5.19 10.45 -35.07
N ALA A 225 4.65 11.23 -34.13
CA ALA A 225 4.48 12.68 -34.31
C ALA A 225 5.82 13.41 -34.47
N GLY A 226 6.83 13.04 -33.67
CA GLY A 226 8.19 13.55 -33.80
C GLY A 226 8.83 13.16 -35.14
N PHE A 227 8.63 11.93 -35.59
CA PHE A 227 9.12 11.45 -36.89
C PHE A 227 8.45 12.17 -38.08
N LEU A 228 7.14 12.40 -38.01
CA LEU A 228 6.38 13.15 -39.02
C LEU A 228 6.75 14.65 -39.04
N HIS A 229 7.07 15.24 -37.89
CA HIS A 229 7.56 16.62 -37.81
C HIS A 229 8.95 16.76 -38.45
N ARG A 230 9.84 15.78 -38.26
CA ARG A 230 11.20 15.81 -38.81
C ARG A 230 11.25 15.65 -40.33
N ARG A 231 10.25 15.01 -40.95
CA ARG A 231 10.14 14.86 -42.42
C ARG A 231 9.60 16.09 -43.15
N ARG A 232 9.16 17.13 -42.41
CA ARG A 232 8.60 18.37 -42.97
C ARG A 232 9.59 19.55 -42.98
N LYS A 233 10.86 19.30 -42.63
CA LYS A 233 11.99 20.20 -42.89
C LYS A 233 12.85 19.59 -43.98
#